data_AF-A0A9E2YID2-F1
#
_entry.id   AF-A0A9E2YID2-F1
#
_cell.length_a   1.000
_cell.length_b   1.000
_cell.length_c   1.000
_cell.angle_alpha   90.00
_cell.angle_beta   90.00
_cell.angle_gamma   90.00
#
_symmetry.space_group_name_H-M   'P 1'
#
loop_
_entity.id
_entity.type
_entity.pdbx_description
1 polymer ?
#
loop_
_entity_poly.entity_id
_entity_poly.type
_entity_poly.pdbx_seq_one_letter_code
_entity_poly.pdbx_strand_id
1 'polypeptide(L)'
;MPVDRQRALDQVTERAVQAVPGAQVLRDEQLRRALASRDIIGQAKGILMERFAIDAESAPNLLKRLSQADNTPLAEIALLVLTRGR
;
A
#
# COMPACT_ATOMS: atom_id res chain seq x y z
N MET A 1 -52.58 2.37 6.44
CA MET A 1 -51.34 2.67 5.70
C MET A 1 -50.18 1.93 6.38
N PRO A 2 -49.58 0.89 5.78
CA PRO A 2 -48.42 0.20 6.33
C PRO A 2 -47.14 0.61 5.55
N VAL A 3 -46.42 1.63 6.03
CA VAL A 3 -45.13 2.07 5.44
C VAL A 3 -43.95 1.92 6.40
N ASP A 4 -44.21 1.59 7.67
CA ASP A 4 -43.17 1.60 8.72
C ASP A 4 -42.32 0.31 8.76
N ARG A 5 -42.89 -0.84 8.36
CA ARG A 5 -42.19 -2.14 8.43
C ARG A 5 -41.07 -2.25 7.38
N GLN A 6 -41.26 -1.67 6.20
CA GLN A 6 -40.26 -1.68 5.13
C GLN A 6 -39.06 -0.81 5.51
N ARG A 7 -39.30 0.42 6.02
CA ARG A 7 -38.25 1.32 6.53
C ARG A 7 -37.42 0.71 7.67
N ALA A 8 -38.06 -0.03 8.57
CA ALA A 8 -37.37 -0.68 9.67
C ALA A 8 -36.42 -1.79 9.18
N LEU A 9 -36.78 -2.52 8.12
CA LEU A 9 -35.91 -3.56 7.54
C LEU A 9 -34.77 -2.95 6.74
N ASP A 10 -35.03 -1.88 5.97
CA ASP A 10 -34.02 -1.13 5.22
C ASP A 10 -32.98 -0.46 6.16
N GLN A 11 -33.40 0.04 7.33
CA GLN A 11 -32.49 0.60 8.33
C GLN A 11 -31.58 -0.43 9.01
N VAL A 12 -32.03 -1.69 9.14
CA VAL A 12 -31.23 -2.75 9.77
C VAL A 12 -30.11 -3.20 8.83
N THR A 13 -30.39 -3.29 7.52
CA THR A 13 -29.38 -3.59 6.50
C THR A 13 -28.37 -2.44 6.33
N GLU A 14 -28.79 -1.17 6.37
CA GLU A 14 -27.86 -0.02 6.30
C GLU A 14 -26.92 0.08 7.51
N ARG A 15 -27.40 -0.23 8.73
CA ARG A 15 -26.55 -0.22 9.95
C ARG A 15 -25.57 -1.40 9.99
N ALA A 16 -25.89 -2.53 9.37
CA ALA A 16 -25.01 -3.70 9.35
C ALA A 16 -23.73 -3.48 8.51
N VAL A 17 -23.78 -2.62 7.48
CA VAL A 17 -22.60 -2.25 6.69
C VAL A 17 -21.66 -1.31 7.46
N GLN A 18 -22.16 -0.58 8.46
CA GLN A 18 -21.40 0.45 9.18
C GLN A 18 -20.59 -0.04 10.39
N ALA A 19 -20.71 -1.30 10.81
CA ALA A 19 -20.00 -1.77 12.00
C ALA A 19 -19.63 -3.25 11.93
N VAL A 20 -18.63 -3.60 11.11
CA VAL A 20 -17.84 -4.80 11.39
C VAL A 20 -16.73 -4.40 12.37
N PRO A 21 -16.80 -4.83 13.65
CA PRO A 21 -15.73 -4.57 14.61
C PRO A 21 -14.42 -5.15 14.06
N GLY A 22 -13.44 -4.29 13.78
CA GLY A 22 -12.15 -4.67 13.22
C GLY A 22 -11.91 -4.31 11.74
N ALA A 23 -12.95 -3.99 10.95
CA ALA A 23 -12.74 -3.55 9.56
C ALA A 23 -12.01 -2.21 9.48
N GLN A 24 -12.29 -1.28 10.40
CA GLN A 24 -11.57 0.01 10.52
C GLN A 24 -10.10 -0.21 10.89
N VAL A 25 -9.84 -1.06 11.90
CA VAL A 25 -8.47 -1.38 12.35
C VAL A 25 -7.64 -2.02 11.24
N LEU A 26 -8.23 -2.96 10.48
CA LEU A 26 -7.56 -3.59 9.33
C LEU A 26 -7.28 -2.57 8.22
N ARG A 27 -8.21 -1.65 7.95
CA ARG A 27 -8.06 -0.59 6.93
C ARG A 27 -6.92 0.36 7.30
N ASP A 28 -6.87 0.80 8.55
CA ASP A 28 -5.82 1.67 9.08
C ASP A 28 -4.44 1.00 8.98
N GLU A 29 -4.36 -0.28 9.32
CA GLU A 29 -3.12 -1.05 9.21
C GLU A 29 -2.66 -1.22 7.76
N GLN A 30 -3.58 -1.53 6.84
CA GLN A 30 -3.27 -1.61 5.40
C GLN A 30 -2.80 -0.27 4.85
N LEU A 31 -3.42 0.83 5.27
CA LEU A 31 -2.99 2.18 4.89
C LEU A 31 -1.59 2.49 5.42
N ARG A 32 -1.31 2.22 6.69
CA ARG A 32 0.01 2.41 7.31
C ARG A 32 1.10 1.62 6.57
N ARG A 33 0.83 0.36 6.23
CA ARG A 33 1.74 -0.48 5.44
C ARG A 33 1.98 0.09 4.04
N ALA A 34 0.94 0.58 3.37
CA ALA A 34 1.06 1.17 2.06
C ALA A 34 1.90 2.46 2.10
N LEU A 35 1.70 3.31 3.12
CA LEU A 35 2.49 4.53 3.32
C LEU A 35 3.96 4.21 3.60
N ALA A 36 4.24 3.31 4.54
CA ALA A 36 5.61 2.88 4.85
C ALA A 36 6.32 2.30 3.61
N SER A 37 5.61 1.50 2.80
CA SER A 37 6.16 0.93 1.57
C SER A 37 6.47 2.01 0.53
N ARG A 38 5.60 3.03 0.40
CA ARG A 38 5.81 4.15 -0.52
C ARG A 38 7.04 4.98 -0.13
N ASP A 39 7.25 5.23 1.16
CA ASP A 39 8.40 5.99 1.66
C ASP A 39 9.71 5.25 1.41
N ILE A 40 9.74 3.94 1.70
CA ILE A 40 10.91 3.07 1.44
C ILE A 40 11.25 3.05 -0.06
N ILE A 41 10.24 2.90 -0.93
CA ILE A 41 10.45 2.92 -2.39
C ILE A 41 10.98 4.28 -2.84
N GLY A 42 10.47 5.39 -2.30
CA GLY A 42 10.94 6.74 -2.61
C GLY A 42 12.41 6.95 -2.26
N GLN A 43 12.84 6.51 -1.08
CA GLN A 43 14.24 6.60 -0.65
C GLN A 43 15.15 5.72 -1.51
N ALA A 44 14.74 4.48 -1.79
CA ALA A 44 15.49 3.59 -2.66
C ALA A 44 15.67 4.16 -4.07
N LYS A 45 14.63 4.82 -4.62
CA LYS A 45 14.75 5.52 -5.91
C LYS A 45 15.86 6.59 -5.87
N GLY A 46 15.91 7.43 -4.84
CA GLY A 46 16.94 8.46 -4.70
C GLY A 46 18.35 7.89 -4.70
N ILE A 47 18.58 6.81 -3.93
CA ILE A 47 19.87 6.11 -3.90
C ILE A 47 20.24 5.54 -5.28
N LEU A 48 19.30 4.94 -5.99
CA LEU A 48 19.57 4.41 -7.34
C LEU A 48 19.87 5.50 -8.36
N MET A 49 19.15 6.63 -8.29
CA MET A 49 19.39 7.79 -9.15
C MET A 49 20.82 8.31 -8.97
N GLU A 50 21.26 8.46 -7.72
CA GLU A 50 22.62 8.89 -7.41
C GLU A 50 23.67 7.87 -7.88
N ARG A 51 23.49 6.58 -7.55
CA ARG A 51 24.50 5.55 -7.80
C ARG A 51 24.67 5.18 -9.26
N PHE A 52 23.59 5.21 -10.04
CA PHE A 52 23.60 4.78 -11.43
C PHE A 52 23.48 5.95 -12.42
N ALA A 53 23.44 7.19 -11.93
CA ALA A 53 23.23 8.40 -12.73
C ALA A 53 21.99 8.29 -13.65
N ILE A 54 20.88 7.78 -13.09
CA ILE A 54 19.62 7.60 -13.80
C ILE A 54 18.55 8.57 -13.28
N ASP A 55 17.55 8.84 -14.11
CA ASP A 55 16.44 9.72 -13.75
C ASP A 55 15.37 9.03 -12.89
N ALA A 56 14.42 9.85 -12.42
CA ALA A 56 13.33 9.43 -11.55
C ALA A 56 12.29 8.53 -12.23
N GLU A 57 12.27 8.49 -13.57
CA GLU A 57 11.42 7.61 -14.38
C GLU A 57 12.06 6.23 -14.59
N SER A 58 13.40 6.18 -14.64
CA SER A 58 14.21 4.99 -14.85
C SER A 58 14.43 4.18 -13.57
N ALA A 59 14.62 4.85 -12.42
CA ALA A 59 14.83 4.16 -11.13
C ALA A 59 13.70 3.19 -10.72
N PRO A 60 12.40 3.51 -10.89
CA PRO A 60 11.31 2.56 -10.63
C PRO A 60 11.37 1.32 -11.54
N ASN A 61 11.80 1.49 -12.79
CA ASN A 61 11.91 0.38 -13.73
C ASN A 61 13.05 -0.56 -13.33
N LEU A 62 14.16 -0.02 -12.82
CA LEU A 62 15.24 -0.83 -12.26
C LEU A 62 14.77 -1.63 -11.03
N LEU A 63 14.07 -1.00 -10.08
CA LEU A 63 13.51 -1.70 -8.92
C LEU A 63 12.55 -2.83 -9.33
N LYS A 64 11.66 -2.58 -10.31
CA LYS A 64 10.74 -3.59 -10.85
C LYS A 64 11.48 -4.77 -11.47
N ARG A 65 12.52 -4.49 -12.28
CA ARG A 65 13.35 -5.53 -12.90
C ARG A 65 14.05 -6.40 -11.87
N LEU A 66 14.63 -5.79 -10.82
CA LEU A 66 15.27 -6.52 -9.72
C LEU A 66 14.25 -7.37 -8.95
N SER A 67 13.08 -6.82 -8.63
CA SER A 67 11.98 -7.54 -7.98
C SER A 67 11.51 -8.75 -8.78
N GLN A 68 11.38 -8.62 -10.10
CA GLN A 68 10.99 -9.71 -10.98
C GLN A 68 12.10 -10.76 -11.11
N ALA A 69 13.36 -10.33 -11.25
CA ALA A 69 14.50 -11.22 -11.38
C ALA A 69 14.70 -12.08 -10.12
N ASP A 70 14.53 -11.48 -8.94
CA ASP A 70 14.70 -12.14 -7.65
C ASP A 70 13.39 -12.74 -7.09
N ASN A 71 12.27 -12.60 -7.82
CA ASN A 71 10.93 -12.98 -7.37
C ASN A 71 10.60 -12.51 -5.93
N THR A 72 11.02 -11.28 -5.61
CA THR A 72 10.97 -10.72 -4.26
C THR A 72 10.08 -9.47 -4.27
N PRO A 73 9.24 -9.22 -3.26
CA PRO A 73 8.39 -8.04 -3.21
C PRO A 73 9.15 -6.72 -3.43
N LEU A 74 8.58 -5.80 -4.22
CA LEU A 74 9.23 -4.53 -4.58
C LEU A 74 9.69 -3.72 -3.36
N ALA A 75 8.87 -3.70 -2.28
CA ALA A 75 9.20 -3.01 -1.04
C ALA A 75 10.41 -3.62 -0.33
N GLU A 76 10.61 -4.94 -0.43
CA GLU A 76 11.75 -5.64 0.14
C GLU A 76 13.02 -5.39 -0.68
N ILE A 77 12.93 -5.39 -2.02
CA ILE A 77 14.03 -4.93 -2.89
C ILE A 77 14.44 -3.50 -2.57
N ALA A 78 13.47 -2.59 -2.39
CA ALA A 78 13.75 -1.21 -2.01
C ALA A 78 14.44 -1.12 -0.63
N LEU A 79 14.03 -1.93 0.35
CA LEU A 79 14.71 -2.03 1.64
C LEU A 79 16.14 -2.57 1.52
N LEU A 80 16.39 -3.53 0.63
CA LEU A 80 17.73 -4.05 0.34
C LEU A 80 18.63 -2.96 -0.26
N VAL A 81 18.10 -2.11 -1.15
CA VAL A 81 18.83 -0.95 -1.68
C VAL A 81 19.21 0.02 -0.57
N LEU A 82 18.31 0.29 0.39
CA LEU A 82 18.59 1.18 1.53
C LEU A 82 19.68 0.62 2.46
N THR A 83 19.59 -0.68 2.78
CA THR A 83 20.49 -1.31 3.75
C THR A 83 21.89 -1.57 3.18
N ARG A 84 21.99 -1.88 1.88
CA ARG A 84 23.26 -1.95 1.13
C ARG A 84 23.68 -0.59 0.54
N GLY A 85 22.92 0.44 0.90
CA GLY A 85 23.02 1.82 0.44
C GLY A 85 24.12 2.67 1.08
N ARG A 86 24.85 2.12 2.06
CA ARG A 86 25.91 2.82 2.80
C ARG A 86 27.30 2.52 2.29
#